data_AF-A0A4U6NZE5-F1
#
_entry.id   AF-A0A4U6NZE5-F1
#
_cell.length_a   1.000
_cell.length_b   1.000
_cell.length_c   1.000
_cell.angle_alpha   90.00
_cell.angle_beta   90.00
_cell.angle_gamma   90.00
#
_symmetry.space_group_name_H-M   'P 1'
#
loop_
_entity.id
_entity.type
_entity.pdbx_description
1 polymer ?
#
loop_
_entity_poly.entity_id
_entity_poly.type
_entity_poly.pdbx_seq_one_letter_code
_entity_poly.pdbx_strand_id
1 'polypeptide(L)'
;MSGPAALIDPDGLTLPWTGDAQPYGLVDLDRAPRSDAPLHLPPFPLLGIGDPTHPLAPRLDALIELPVSLGAITQQIMAQPEAARVLVQLLRLIDGLDPAQALVAESLAYGLLQGSAGHARWLAAQVPAPVQSPGAIKVDRDGDRLAILIDRPDAHNAIDRDLRDGLRAAFDIAAFDPDISHVSLRGAGRSFCTGADLGEFGTTRDPATAHDIRMQTLPAHALLGCADRLSVHVQGGCVGSGLEMAAFAGHITASADAWFHLPELAMGIIPGAGGCVSLSRRIGRQRTALMILSGKRINARTALGWGLVDAIMDD
;
A
#
# COMPACT_ATOMS: atom_id res chain seq x y z
N MET A 1 -24.17 -15.62 5.79
CA MET A 1 -23.39 -16.16 6.93
C MET A 1 -22.07 -16.64 6.37
N SER A 2 -21.01 -15.84 6.49
CA SER A 2 -19.67 -16.22 6.06
C SER A 2 -19.14 -17.27 7.03
N GLY A 3 -18.87 -18.48 6.55
CA GLY A 3 -18.38 -19.58 7.38
C GLY A 3 -17.03 -19.26 8.05
N PRO A 4 -16.67 -19.96 9.14
CA PRO A 4 -15.34 -19.86 9.74
C PRO A 4 -14.26 -20.28 8.74
N ALA A 5 -13.02 -19.85 8.97
CA ALA A 5 -11.85 -20.22 8.18
C ALA A 5 -11.80 -21.72 7.89
N ALA A 6 -11.64 -22.08 6.62
CA ALA A 6 -11.26 -23.45 6.30
C ALA A 6 -9.73 -23.56 6.37
N LEU A 7 -9.24 -24.55 7.14
CA LEU A 7 -7.92 -25.09 6.90
C LEU A 7 -7.95 -25.73 5.50
N ILE A 8 -7.11 -25.24 4.60
CA ILE A 8 -7.02 -25.69 3.21
C ILE A 8 -5.91 -26.72 3.10
N ASP A 9 -6.27 -27.90 2.61
CA ASP A 9 -5.31 -28.89 2.17
C ASP A 9 -4.66 -28.43 0.84
N PRO A 10 -3.35 -28.13 0.80
CA PRO A 10 -2.69 -27.66 -0.41
C PRO A 10 -2.76 -28.63 -1.59
N ASP A 11 -2.89 -29.94 -1.35
CA ASP A 11 -3.02 -30.93 -2.43
C ASP A 11 -4.33 -30.72 -3.21
N GLY A 12 -5.36 -30.20 -2.55
CA GLY A 12 -6.63 -29.81 -3.17
C GLY A 12 -6.54 -28.57 -4.07
N LEU A 13 -5.43 -27.84 -4.06
CA LEU A 13 -5.21 -26.65 -4.89
C LEU A 13 -4.40 -26.94 -6.17
N THR A 14 -4.15 -28.21 -6.47
CA THR A 14 -3.56 -28.65 -7.75
C THR A 14 -4.50 -28.50 -8.94
N LEU A 15 -5.79 -28.24 -8.69
CA LEU A 15 -6.81 -27.92 -9.68
C LEU A 15 -7.42 -26.54 -9.39
N PRO A 16 -8.00 -25.86 -10.39
CA PRO A 16 -8.71 -24.60 -10.18
C PRO A 16 -9.79 -24.71 -9.09
N TRP A 17 -9.87 -23.69 -8.23
CA TRP A 17 -10.85 -23.64 -7.15
C TRP A 17 -12.29 -23.60 -7.69
N THR A 18 -13.12 -24.57 -7.29
CA THR A 18 -14.54 -24.66 -7.68
C THR A 18 -15.51 -24.46 -6.51
N GLY A 19 -14.99 -24.20 -5.30
CA GLY A 19 -15.83 -23.99 -4.11
C GLY A 19 -16.37 -22.56 -4.01
N ASP A 20 -17.25 -22.34 -3.02
CA ASP A 20 -17.75 -21.00 -2.71
C ASP A 20 -16.62 -20.05 -2.29
N ALA A 21 -16.80 -18.75 -2.54
CA ALA A 21 -15.88 -17.74 -2.08
C ALA A 21 -15.90 -17.67 -0.54
N GLN A 22 -14.75 -17.93 0.07
CA GLN A 22 -14.54 -17.76 1.52
C GLN A 22 -13.89 -16.40 1.81
N PRO A 23 -13.97 -15.90 3.05
CA PRO A 23 -13.25 -14.70 3.44
C PRO A 23 -11.72 -14.87 3.35
N TYR A 24 -11.20 -16.03 3.75
CA TYR A 24 -9.80 -16.43 3.64
C TYR A 24 -9.67 -17.96 3.83
N GLY A 25 -8.52 -18.52 3.44
CA GLY A 25 -8.10 -19.89 3.75
C GLY A 25 -6.78 -19.90 4.51
N LEU A 26 -6.56 -20.95 5.31
CA LEU A 26 -5.30 -21.13 6.06
C LEU A 26 -4.56 -22.37 5.58
N VAL A 27 -3.24 -22.28 5.47
CA VAL A 27 -2.36 -23.42 5.23
C VAL A 27 -1.41 -23.54 6.42
N ASP A 28 -1.49 -24.67 7.11
CA ASP A 28 -0.53 -25.04 8.17
C ASP A 28 0.68 -25.70 7.52
N LEU A 29 1.77 -24.94 7.37
CA LEU A 29 3.00 -25.37 6.71
C LEU A 29 3.76 -26.43 7.52
N ASP A 30 3.52 -26.54 8.83
CA ASP A 30 4.13 -27.55 9.68
C ASP A 30 3.46 -28.92 9.50
N ARG A 31 2.23 -28.92 8.96
CA ARG A 31 1.43 -30.13 8.67
C ARG A 31 1.29 -30.44 7.19
N ALA A 32 1.54 -29.47 6.32
CA ALA A 32 1.39 -29.62 4.88
C ALA A 32 2.42 -30.62 4.31
N PRO A 33 2.06 -31.38 3.27
CA PRO A 33 3.03 -32.17 2.54
C PRO A 33 4.09 -31.25 1.88
N ARG A 34 5.35 -31.67 1.91
CA ARG A 34 6.42 -30.98 1.17
C ARG A 34 6.26 -31.28 -0.32
N SER A 35 5.58 -30.37 -1.02
CA SER A 35 5.26 -30.47 -2.44
C SER A 35 5.66 -29.20 -3.18
N ASP A 36 6.22 -29.37 -4.38
CA ASP A 36 6.55 -28.29 -5.31
C ASP A 36 5.50 -28.16 -6.44
N ALA A 37 4.39 -28.91 -6.37
CA ALA A 37 3.37 -28.96 -7.43
C ALA A 37 2.68 -27.59 -7.64
N PRO A 38 2.41 -27.14 -8.87
CA PRO A 38 1.64 -25.92 -9.17
C PRO A 38 0.38 -25.75 -8.28
N LEU A 39 0.14 -24.53 -7.78
CA LEU A 39 -1.01 -24.20 -6.94
C LEU A 39 -1.88 -23.23 -7.74
N HIS A 40 -3.15 -23.56 -7.84
CA HIS A 40 -4.18 -22.66 -8.32
C HIS A 40 -4.77 -21.93 -7.12
N LEU A 41 -4.26 -20.73 -6.85
CA LEU A 41 -4.71 -19.95 -5.69
C LEU A 41 -6.20 -19.59 -5.82
N PRO A 42 -6.99 -19.77 -4.74
CA PRO A 42 -8.42 -19.40 -4.74
C PRO A 42 -8.59 -17.87 -4.85
N PRO A 43 -9.79 -17.35 -5.16
CA PRO A 43 -10.05 -15.92 -5.32
C PRO A 43 -10.06 -15.12 -3.99
N PHE A 44 -9.56 -15.71 -2.90
CA PHE A 44 -9.48 -15.13 -1.57
C PHE A 44 -8.09 -15.31 -0.96
N PRO A 45 -7.75 -14.54 0.09
CA PRO A 45 -6.45 -14.64 0.75
C PRO A 45 -6.18 -16.05 1.26
N LEU A 46 -5.04 -16.61 0.85
CA LEU A 46 -4.52 -17.87 1.35
C LEU A 46 -3.31 -17.58 2.25
N LEU A 47 -3.46 -17.76 3.56
CA LEU A 47 -2.48 -17.37 4.57
C LEU A 47 -1.72 -18.60 5.08
N GLY A 48 -0.39 -18.51 5.10
CA GLY A 48 0.48 -19.55 5.66
C GLY A 48 0.80 -19.33 7.13
N ILE A 49 0.82 -20.40 7.92
CA ILE A 49 1.26 -20.44 9.32
C ILE A 49 2.30 -21.56 9.45
N GLY A 50 3.37 -21.34 10.20
CA GLY A 50 4.42 -22.36 10.43
C GLY A 50 5.74 -22.02 9.74
N ASP A 51 6.50 -23.04 9.36
CA ASP A 51 7.84 -22.94 8.78
C ASP A 51 7.91 -22.08 7.50
N PRO A 52 8.53 -20.89 7.53
CA PRO A 52 8.66 -20.02 6.36
C PRO A 52 9.62 -20.56 5.30
N THR A 53 10.41 -21.60 5.61
CA THR A 53 11.31 -22.27 4.67
C THR A 53 10.61 -23.41 3.90
N HIS A 54 9.33 -23.66 4.18
CA HIS A 54 8.54 -24.65 3.47
C HIS A 54 8.41 -24.29 1.98
N PRO A 55 8.48 -25.24 1.02
CA PRO A 55 8.43 -24.91 -0.41
C PRO A 55 7.12 -24.26 -0.88
N LEU A 56 6.02 -24.51 -0.17
CA LEU A 56 4.74 -23.82 -0.40
C LEU A 56 4.73 -22.37 0.09
N ALA A 57 5.58 -22.01 1.05
CA ALA A 57 5.56 -20.71 1.72
C ALA A 57 5.60 -19.50 0.75
N PRO A 58 6.52 -19.41 -0.25
CA PRO A 58 6.56 -18.26 -1.17
C PRO A 58 5.35 -18.18 -2.12
N ARG A 59 4.52 -19.22 -2.15
CA ARG A 59 3.42 -19.38 -3.11
C ARG A 59 2.08 -18.93 -2.56
N LEU A 60 2.01 -18.73 -1.24
CA LEU A 60 0.83 -18.22 -0.54
C LEU A 60 0.76 -16.68 -0.66
N ASP A 61 -0.35 -16.08 -0.26
CA ASP A 61 -0.51 -14.63 -0.33
C ASP A 61 0.22 -13.88 0.75
N ALA A 62 0.26 -14.44 1.96
CA ALA A 62 1.01 -13.91 3.07
C ALA A 62 1.41 -15.05 4.01
N LEU A 63 2.55 -14.87 4.68
CA LEU A 63 2.94 -15.71 5.82
C LEU A 63 2.69 -14.91 7.08
N ILE A 64 2.12 -15.54 8.09
CA ILE A 64 1.94 -14.92 9.40
C ILE A 64 3.32 -14.80 10.06
N GLU A 65 3.84 -13.57 10.13
CA GLU A 65 5.07 -13.23 10.84
C GLU A 65 4.88 -12.04 11.78
N LEU A 66 5.69 -11.99 12.85
CA LEU A 66 5.66 -10.87 13.79
C LEU A 66 6.03 -9.55 13.10
N PRO A 67 5.42 -8.41 13.49
CA PRO A 67 4.51 -8.23 14.63
C PRO A 67 3.03 -8.55 14.33
N VAL A 68 2.71 -9.12 13.16
CA VAL A 68 1.33 -9.38 12.74
C VAL A 68 0.86 -10.74 13.23
N SER A 69 -0.14 -10.75 14.11
CA SER A 69 -0.79 -11.99 14.56
C SER A 69 -1.88 -12.45 13.59
N LEU A 70 -2.13 -13.77 13.53
CA LEU A 70 -3.24 -14.35 12.78
C LEU A 70 -4.61 -13.75 13.15
N GLY A 71 -4.87 -13.49 14.44
CA GLY A 71 -6.14 -12.91 14.88
C GLY A 71 -6.38 -11.50 14.32
N ALA A 72 -5.33 -10.67 14.30
CA ALA A 72 -5.42 -9.31 13.77
C ALA A 72 -5.77 -9.28 12.27
N ILE A 73 -5.09 -10.10 11.47
CA ILE A 73 -5.32 -10.14 10.02
C ILE A 73 -6.69 -10.76 9.69
N THR A 74 -7.08 -11.84 10.35
CA THR A 74 -8.37 -12.48 10.08
C THR A 74 -9.55 -11.61 10.51
N GLN A 75 -9.42 -10.85 11.61
CA GLN A 75 -10.43 -9.88 12.03
C GLN A 75 -10.69 -8.82 10.95
N GLN A 76 -9.63 -8.24 10.37
CA GLN A 76 -9.76 -7.22 9.32
C GLN A 76 -10.34 -7.81 8.03
N ILE A 77 -9.89 -9.00 7.61
CA ILE A 77 -10.44 -9.69 6.45
C ILE A 77 -11.94 -9.96 6.62
N MET A 78 -12.37 -10.44 7.81
CA MET A 78 -13.78 -10.71 8.07
C MET A 78 -14.64 -9.44 8.08
N ALA A 79 -14.07 -8.30 8.46
CA ALA A 79 -14.76 -7.02 8.41
C ALA A 79 -14.93 -6.50 6.96
N GLN A 80 -13.95 -6.78 6.09
CA GLN A 80 -13.89 -6.23 4.72
C GLN A 80 -13.46 -7.30 3.69
N PRO A 81 -14.26 -8.39 3.52
CA PRO A 81 -13.85 -9.55 2.74
C PRO A 81 -13.80 -9.30 1.23
N GLU A 82 -14.62 -8.39 0.69
CA GLU A 82 -14.52 -7.95 -0.72
C GLU A 82 -13.17 -7.31 -1.00
N ALA A 83 -12.75 -6.34 -0.17
CA ALA A 83 -11.50 -5.62 -0.33
C ALA A 83 -10.29 -6.55 -0.19
N ALA A 84 -10.32 -7.48 0.77
CA ALA A 84 -9.26 -8.47 0.96
C ALA A 84 -9.09 -9.40 -0.26
N ARG A 85 -10.20 -9.83 -0.88
CA ARG A 85 -10.19 -10.64 -2.10
C ARG A 85 -9.64 -9.87 -3.30
N VAL A 86 -10.08 -8.63 -3.49
CA VAL A 86 -9.59 -7.77 -4.57
C VAL A 86 -8.10 -7.51 -4.41
N LEU A 87 -7.64 -7.25 -3.18
CA LEU A 87 -6.22 -7.02 -2.89
C LEU A 87 -5.33 -8.17 -3.36
N VAL A 88 -5.60 -9.40 -2.92
CA VAL A 88 -4.69 -10.52 -3.25
C VAL A 88 -4.73 -10.86 -4.73
N GLN A 89 -5.88 -10.72 -5.39
CA GLN A 89 -5.98 -10.89 -6.84
C GLN A 89 -5.21 -9.82 -7.59
N LEU A 90 -5.32 -8.54 -7.18
CA LEU A 90 -4.52 -7.46 -7.75
C LEU A 90 -3.02 -7.73 -7.55
N LEU A 91 -2.60 -8.03 -6.33
CA LEU A 91 -1.19 -8.29 -6.00
C LEU A 91 -0.60 -9.46 -6.81
N ARG A 92 -1.38 -10.52 -7.09
CA ARG A 92 -0.96 -11.61 -7.98
C ARG A 92 -0.89 -11.17 -9.44
N LEU A 93 -1.85 -10.34 -9.88
CA LEU A 93 -1.94 -9.85 -11.25
C LEU A 93 -0.76 -8.92 -11.60
N ILE A 94 -0.45 -7.96 -10.72
CA ILE A 94 0.53 -6.90 -11.00
C ILE A 94 1.99 -7.35 -10.88
N ASP A 95 2.25 -8.54 -10.34
CA ASP A 95 3.58 -9.11 -10.13
C ASP A 95 4.35 -9.24 -11.47
N GLY A 96 3.63 -9.53 -12.55
CA GLY A 96 4.19 -9.65 -13.91
C GLY A 96 3.98 -8.42 -14.81
N LEU A 97 3.35 -7.35 -14.32
CA LEU A 97 3.05 -6.17 -15.13
C LEU A 97 4.16 -5.12 -15.04
N ASP A 98 4.34 -4.35 -16.12
CA ASP A 98 5.13 -3.14 -16.03
C ASP A 98 4.51 -2.15 -15.02
N PRO A 99 5.31 -1.29 -14.37
CA PRO A 99 4.79 -0.41 -13.31
C PRO A 99 3.66 0.52 -13.77
N ALA A 100 3.65 0.98 -15.02
CA ALA A 100 2.61 1.87 -15.52
C ALA A 100 1.29 1.12 -15.70
N GLN A 101 1.32 -0.09 -16.27
CA GLN A 101 0.17 -0.98 -16.35
C GLN A 101 -0.33 -1.41 -14.96
N ALA A 102 0.58 -1.66 -14.02
CA ALA A 102 0.25 -2.01 -12.65
C ALA A 102 -0.51 -0.87 -11.94
N LEU A 103 -0.12 0.39 -12.16
CA LEU A 103 -0.85 1.56 -11.62
C LEU A 103 -2.28 1.66 -12.20
N VAL A 104 -2.45 1.36 -13.49
CA VAL A 104 -3.79 1.30 -14.10
C VAL A 104 -4.64 0.20 -13.46
N ALA A 105 -4.08 -1.00 -13.30
CA ALA A 105 -4.77 -2.13 -12.68
C ALA A 105 -5.16 -1.82 -11.21
N GLU A 106 -4.27 -1.20 -10.45
CA GLU A 106 -4.56 -0.74 -9.09
C GLU A 106 -5.68 0.29 -9.07
N SER A 107 -5.63 1.29 -9.94
CA SER A 107 -6.67 2.33 -10.06
C SER A 107 -8.05 1.75 -10.38
N LEU A 108 -8.12 0.73 -11.25
CA LEU A 108 -9.37 0.02 -11.57
C LEU A 108 -9.88 -0.80 -10.37
N ALA A 109 -9.00 -1.55 -9.70
CA ALA A 109 -9.35 -2.32 -8.51
C ALA A 109 -9.82 -1.42 -7.35
N TYR A 110 -9.15 -0.28 -7.16
CA TYR A 110 -9.56 0.75 -6.21
C TYR A 110 -10.94 1.32 -6.56
N GLY A 111 -11.18 1.68 -7.83
CA GLY A 111 -12.48 2.16 -8.31
C GLY A 111 -13.62 1.16 -8.07
N LEU A 112 -13.39 -0.13 -8.35
CA LEU A 112 -14.35 -1.20 -8.03
C LEU A 112 -14.75 -1.17 -6.54
N LEU A 113 -13.77 -1.02 -5.65
CA LEU A 113 -14.02 -1.00 -4.21
C LEU A 113 -14.67 0.29 -3.71
N GLN A 114 -14.42 1.44 -4.36
CA GLN A 114 -15.14 2.69 -4.07
C GLN A 114 -16.65 2.54 -4.29
N GLY A 115 -17.08 1.74 -5.26
CA GLY A 115 -18.48 1.41 -5.51
C GLY A 115 -19.05 0.32 -4.58
N SER A 116 -18.25 -0.23 -3.66
CA SER A 116 -18.66 -1.38 -2.84
C SER A 116 -19.49 -1.00 -1.61
N ALA A 117 -20.29 -1.95 -1.12
CA ALA A 117 -21.03 -1.78 0.13
C ALA A 117 -20.11 -1.62 1.35
N GLY A 118 -18.91 -2.21 1.34
CA GLY A 118 -17.92 -2.07 2.41
C GLY A 118 -17.44 -0.64 2.57
N HIS A 119 -17.08 0.00 1.46
CA HIS A 119 -16.69 1.40 1.44
C HIS A 119 -17.86 2.34 1.76
N ALA A 120 -19.06 2.06 1.23
CA ALA A 120 -20.25 2.84 1.54
C ALA A 120 -20.60 2.85 3.04
N ARG A 121 -20.48 1.69 3.72
CA ARG A 121 -20.65 1.60 5.18
C ARG A 121 -19.64 2.44 5.94
N TRP A 122 -18.38 2.41 5.50
CA TRP A 122 -17.33 3.21 6.13
C TRP A 122 -17.60 4.71 5.94
N LEU A 123 -17.89 5.17 4.73
CA LEU A 123 -18.24 6.57 4.44
C LEU A 123 -19.41 7.07 5.29
N ALA A 124 -20.45 6.26 5.46
CA ALA A 124 -21.62 6.60 6.28
C ALA A 124 -21.30 6.73 7.78
N ALA A 125 -20.21 6.10 8.26
CA ALA A 125 -19.76 6.17 9.65
C ALA A 125 -18.78 7.34 9.91
N GLN A 126 -18.29 8.01 8.86
CA GLN A 126 -17.34 9.10 9.02
C GLN A 126 -18.02 10.36 9.56
N VAL A 127 -17.41 10.96 10.58
CA VAL A 127 -17.75 12.31 11.02
C VAL A 127 -16.89 13.28 10.22
N PRO A 128 -17.47 14.32 9.58
CA PRO A 128 -16.70 15.33 8.88
C PRO A 128 -15.64 15.94 9.80
N ALA A 129 -14.38 15.84 9.40
CA ALA A 129 -13.30 16.52 10.09
C ALA A 129 -13.40 18.03 9.85
N PRO A 130 -12.94 18.87 10.80
CA PRO A 130 -12.78 20.30 10.55
C PRO A 130 -11.87 20.53 9.34
N VAL A 131 -12.25 21.46 8.47
CA VAL A 131 -11.40 21.86 7.33
C VAL A 131 -10.12 22.46 7.90
N GLN A 132 -8.99 21.85 7.56
CA GLN A 132 -7.67 22.40 7.87
C GLN A 132 -7.19 23.28 6.71
N SER A 133 -6.31 24.23 7.00
CA SER A 133 -5.69 25.07 5.96
C SER A 133 -5.02 24.20 4.89
N PRO A 134 -5.10 24.61 3.61
CA PRO A 134 -4.41 23.91 2.53
C PRO A 134 -2.91 23.83 2.79
N GLY A 135 -2.31 22.71 2.41
CA GLY A 135 -0.86 22.55 2.41
C GLY A 135 -0.20 23.18 1.19
N ALA A 136 1.13 23.25 1.20
CA ALA A 136 1.92 23.57 0.01
C ALA A 136 3.06 22.58 -0.19
N ILE A 137 3.38 22.31 -1.46
CA ILE A 137 4.63 21.66 -1.84
C ILE A 137 5.65 22.75 -2.13
N LYS A 138 6.73 22.79 -1.35
CA LYS A 138 7.86 23.66 -1.62
C LYS A 138 8.89 22.92 -2.44
N VAL A 139 9.38 23.57 -3.48
CA VAL A 139 10.40 23.03 -4.38
C VAL A 139 11.55 24.02 -4.41
N ASP A 140 12.75 23.53 -4.16
CA ASP A 140 14.00 24.29 -4.23
C ASP A 140 15.00 23.53 -5.11
N ARG A 141 15.66 24.25 -6.02
CA ARG A 141 16.64 23.65 -6.95
C ARG A 141 17.98 24.33 -6.78
N ASP A 142 19.01 23.52 -6.54
CA ASP A 142 20.41 23.93 -6.53
C ASP A 142 21.19 23.04 -7.50
N GLY A 143 21.51 23.57 -8.68
CA GLY A 143 22.16 22.82 -9.75
C GLY A 143 21.36 21.59 -10.19
N ASP A 144 21.93 20.40 -9.97
CA ASP A 144 21.38 19.09 -10.32
C ASP A 144 20.53 18.46 -9.20
N ARG A 145 20.30 19.20 -8.11
CA ARG A 145 19.57 18.73 -6.92
C ARG A 145 18.20 19.42 -6.81
N LEU A 146 17.15 18.63 -6.65
CA LEU A 146 15.78 19.09 -6.41
C LEU A 146 15.31 18.67 -5.02
N ALA A 147 15.08 19.65 -4.14
CA ALA A 147 14.51 19.43 -2.82
C ALA A 147 13.00 19.69 -2.84
N ILE A 148 12.21 18.69 -2.42
CA ILE A 148 10.76 18.72 -2.32
C ILE A 148 10.38 18.60 -0.84
N LEU A 149 9.59 19.54 -0.33
CA LEU A 149 9.08 19.54 1.03
C LEU A 149 7.56 19.56 1.03
N ILE A 150 6.94 18.59 1.71
CA ILE A 150 5.51 18.59 2.03
C ILE A 150 5.29 19.50 3.23
N ASP A 151 4.65 20.65 3.06
CA ASP A 151 4.45 21.65 4.11
C ASP A 151 2.98 21.81 4.48
N ARG A 152 2.49 20.90 5.33
CA ARG A 152 1.20 20.99 6.01
C ARG A 152 1.29 20.37 7.42
N PRO A 153 2.23 20.84 8.26
CA PRO A 153 2.61 20.16 9.51
C PRO A 153 1.47 20.05 10.54
N ASP A 154 0.54 21.02 10.57
CA ASP A 154 -0.63 21.02 11.46
C ASP A 154 -1.63 19.91 11.12
N ALA A 155 -1.62 19.44 9.87
CA ALA A 155 -2.40 18.29 9.40
C ALA A 155 -1.55 17.00 9.36
N HIS A 156 -0.37 16.99 9.98
CA HIS A 156 0.60 15.89 9.85
C HIS A 156 0.92 15.53 8.39
N ASN A 157 0.91 16.55 7.52
CA ASN A 157 1.11 16.41 6.08
C ASN A 157 0.08 15.47 5.42
N ALA A 158 -1.16 15.45 5.90
CA ALA A 158 -2.27 14.81 5.18
C ALA A 158 -2.46 15.44 3.79
N ILE A 159 -2.60 14.61 2.76
CA ILE A 159 -2.63 15.00 1.36
C ILE A 159 -4.05 15.38 0.96
N ASP A 160 -4.26 16.69 0.83
CA ASP A 160 -5.43 17.26 0.16
C ASP A 160 -5.18 17.33 -1.37
N ARG A 161 -6.15 17.89 -2.09
CA ARG A 161 -6.05 18.10 -3.54
C ARG A 161 -4.84 18.95 -3.95
N ASP A 162 -4.59 20.05 -3.24
CA ASP A 162 -3.54 21.01 -3.60
C ASP A 162 -2.15 20.39 -3.40
N LEU A 163 -1.94 19.65 -2.31
CA LEU A 163 -0.72 18.88 -2.09
C LEU A 163 -0.54 17.78 -3.13
N ARG A 164 -1.61 17.04 -3.50
CA ARG A 164 -1.53 16.01 -4.54
C ARG A 164 -1.06 16.61 -5.87
N ASP A 165 -1.70 17.69 -6.29
CA ASP A 165 -1.40 18.32 -7.58
C ASP A 165 0.00 18.97 -7.55
N GLY A 166 0.40 19.56 -6.42
CA GLY A 166 1.76 20.06 -6.20
C GLY A 166 2.83 18.97 -6.21
N LEU A 167 2.56 17.80 -5.61
CA LEU A 167 3.46 16.65 -5.64
C LEU A 167 3.62 16.12 -7.06
N ARG A 168 2.50 16.01 -7.78
CA ARG A 168 2.52 15.60 -9.18
C ARG A 168 3.39 16.54 -10.01
N ALA A 169 3.18 17.85 -9.90
CA ALA A 169 3.98 18.85 -10.60
C ALA A 169 5.47 18.79 -10.23
N ALA A 170 5.80 18.63 -8.95
CA ALA A 170 7.19 18.53 -8.49
C ALA A 170 7.90 17.29 -9.05
N PHE A 171 7.22 16.14 -9.09
CA PHE A 171 7.79 14.93 -9.69
C PHE A 171 7.85 14.99 -11.21
N ASP A 172 6.92 15.68 -11.88
CA ASP A 172 6.99 15.91 -13.32
C ASP A 172 8.25 16.73 -13.67
N ILE A 173 8.61 17.75 -12.86
CA ILE A 173 9.88 18.49 -13.03
C ILE A 173 11.07 17.52 -13.00
N ALA A 174 11.15 16.68 -11.97
CA ALA A 174 12.24 15.71 -11.84
C ALA A 174 12.25 14.65 -12.96
N ALA A 175 11.07 14.23 -13.43
CA ALA A 175 10.94 13.21 -14.46
C ALA A 175 11.35 13.73 -15.85
N PHE A 176 11.04 14.99 -16.17
CA PHE A 176 11.28 15.56 -17.49
C PHE A 176 12.58 16.35 -17.64
N ASP A 177 13.19 16.78 -16.54
CA ASP A 177 14.47 17.48 -16.57
C ASP A 177 15.64 16.50 -16.38
N PRO A 178 16.43 16.22 -17.43
CA PRO A 178 17.56 15.29 -17.33
C PRO A 178 18.76 15.86 -16.57
N ASP A 179 18.82 17.18 -16.35
CA ASP A 179 19.90 17.82 -15.58
C ASP A 179 19.70 17.65 -14.07
N ILE A 180 18.50 17.23 -13.62
CA ILE A 180 18.24 16.87 -12.22
C ILE A 180 18.69 15.43 -12.01
N SER A 181 19.78 15.22 -11.28
CA SER A 181 20.32 13.89 -10.99
C SER A 181 19.97 13.41 -9.57
N HIS A 182 19.58 14.31 -8.67
CA HIS A 182 19.24 14.00 -7.27
C HIS A 182 17.91 14.66 -6.87
N VAL A 183 16.98 13.87 -6.33
CA VAL A 183 15.71 14.38 -5.79
C VAL A 183 15.60 13.96 -4.34
N SER A 184 15.26 14.90 -3.46
CA SER A 184 14.98 14.59 -2.05
C SER A 184 13.55 14.99 -1.68
N LEU A 185 12.83 14.10 -1.01
CA LEU A 185 11.50 14.36 -0.46
C LEU A 185 11.51 14.27 1.06
N ARG A 186 11.00 15.31 1.72
CA ARG A 186 10.81 15.36 3.18
C ARG A 186 9.42 15.89 3.53
N GLY A 187 8.93 15.56 4.73
CA GLY A 187 7.76 16.20 5.33
C GLY A 187 8.19 17.28 6.33
N ALA A 188 7.42 18.36 6.44
CA ALA A 188 7.63 19.36 7.48
C ALA A 188 7.04 18.88 8.83
N GLY A 189 7.68 19.24 9.94
CA GLY A 189 7.19 18.94 11.29
C GLY A 189 7.36 17.47 11.70
N ARG A 190 6.47 17.00 12.58
CA ARG A 190 6.66 15.75 13.35
C ARG A 190 6.38 14.44 12.61
N SER A 191 5.75 14.53 11.44
CA SER A 191 5.35 13.37 10.63
C SER A 191 5.80 13.60 9.21
N PHE A 192 6.27 12.55 8.55
CA PHE A 192 6.52 12.59 7.12
C PHE A 192 5.22 12.90 6.36
N CYS A 193 4.22 12.01 6.44
CA CYS A 193 2.94 12.16 5.74
C CYS A 193 1.93 11.13 6.24
N THR A 194 0.73 11.57 6.65
CA THR A 194 -0.34 10.68 7.14
C THR A 194 -1.28 10.16 6.04
N GLY A 195 -0.95 10.39 4.77
CA GLY A 195 -1.71 9.89 3.62
C GLY A 195 -2.86 10.81 3.24
N ALA A 196 -3.84 10.28 2.50
CA ALA A 196 -4.96 11.06 1.98
C ALA A 196 -5.75 11.72 3.11
N ASP A 197 -6.07 13.00 2.95
CA ASP A 197 -6.95 13.71 3.86
C ASP A 197 -8.32 13.02 3.89
N LEU A 198 -8.81 12.71 5.09
CA LEU A 198 -10.09 12.01 5.26
C LEU A 198 -11.26 12.81 4.68
N GLY A 199 -11.14 14.15 4.59
CA GLY A 199 -12.13 15.02 3.96
C GLY A 199 -12.24 14.85 2.44
N GLU A 200 -11.25 14.27 1.77
CA GLU A 200 -11.30 14.04 0.31
C GLU A 200 -12.14 12.80 -0.06
N PHE A 201 -12.39 11.89 0.87
CA PHE A 201 -13.16 10.68 0.60
C PHE A 201 -14.65 10.99 0.40
N GLY A 202 -15.23 10.42 -0.66
CA GLY A 202 -16.65 10.63 -0.99
C GLY A 202 -16.97 11.93 -1.74
N THR A 203 -15.96 12.77 -2.01
CA THR A 203 -16.11 14.01 -2.81
C THR A 203 -16.44 13.72 -4.28
N THR A 204 -15.92 12.61 -4.83
CA THR A 204 -16.29 12.07 -6.14
C THR A 204 -17.00 10.74 -5.94
N ARG A 205 -18.29 10.67 -6.30
CA ARG A 205 -19.16 9.51 -6.03
C ARG A 205 -19.20 8.47 -7.14
N ASP A 206 -18.97 8.89 -8.37
CA ASP A 206 -18.92 7.98 -9.52
C ASP A 206 -17.53 7.36 -9.64
N PRO A 207 -17.38 6.03 -9.51
CA PRO A 207 -16.07 5.38 -9.58
C PRO A 207 -15.35 5.54 -10.92
N ALA A 208 -16.08 5.64 -12.03
CA ALA A 208 -15.48 5.85 -13.35
C ALA A 208 -14.84 7.25 -13.44
N THR A 209 -15.58 8.29 -13.05
CA THR A 209 -15.05 9.65 -12.92
C THR A 209 -13.86 9.71 -11.96
N ALA A 210 -13.94 9.03 -10.80
CA ALA A 210 -12.85 8.98 -9.83
C ALA A 210 -11.60 8.30 -10.42
N HIS A 211 -11.77 7.26 -11.25
CA HIS A 211 -10.70 6.64 -12.01
C HIS A 211 -10.02 7.61 -12.96
N ASP A 212 -10.80 8.31 -13.80
CA ASP A 212 -10.25 9.28 -14.77
C ASP A 212 -9.44 10.38 -14.08
N ILE A 213 -9.97 10.94 -12.98
CA ILE A 213 -9.26 11.94 -12.17
C ILE A 213 -7.94 11.37 -11.64
N ARG A 214 -7.96 10.15 -11.10
CA ARG A 214 -6.76 9.52 -10.55
C ARG A 214 -5.70 9.30 -11.63
N MET A 215 -6.09 8.80 -12.80
CA MET A 215 -5.16 8.58 -13.91
C MET A 215 -4.47 9.87 -14.37
N GLN A 216 -5.13 11.01 -14.23
CA GLN A 216 -4.56 12.31 -14.59
C GLN A 216 -3.69 12.90 -13.48
N THR A 217 -4.09 12.75 -12.22
CA THR A 217 -3.55 13.54 -11.10
C THR A 217 -2.65 12.74 -10.16
N LEU A 218 -2.58 11.42 -10.30
CA LEU A 218 -1.81 10.55 -9.40
C LEU A 218 -0.30 10.85 -9.49
N PRO A 219 0.37 11.26 -8.39
CA PRO A 219 1.81 11.52 -8.38
C PRO A 219 2.66 10.30 -8.75
N ALA A 220 2.18 9.08 -8.48
CA ALA A 220 2.88 7.84 -8.80
C ALA A 220 3.24 7.70 -10.29
N HIS A 221 2.44 8.27 -11.22
CA HIS A 221 2.79 8.24 -12.64
C HIS A 221 4.08 9.01 -12.95
N ALA A 222 4.29 10.16 -12.32
CA ALA A 222 5.51 10.95 -12.48
C ALA A 222 6.69 10.31 -11.73
N LEU A 223 6.43 9.74 -10.55
CA LEU A 223 7.45 9.03 -9.75
C LEU A 223 8.14 7.92 -10.53
N LEU A 224 7.44 7.21 -11.43
CA LEU A 224 8.06 6.19 -12.27
C LEU A 224 9.26 6.71 -13.09
N GLY A 225 9.26 8.00 -13.47
CA GLY A 225 10.34 8.61 -14.25
C GLY A 225 11.53 9.13 -13.43
N CYS A 226 11.40 9.20 -12.10
CA CYS A 226 12.44 9.74 -11.21
C CYS A 226 12.73 8.89 -9.96
N ALA A 227 12.09 7.72 -9.83
CA ALA A 227 12.22 6.79 -8.71
C ALA A 227 13.68 6.52 -8.32
N ASP A 228 14.53 6.15 -9.28
CA ASP A 228 15.94 5.79 -9.04
C ASP A 228 16.80 6.96 -8.52
N ARG A 229 16.34 8.20 -8.74
CA ARG A 229 17.01 9.43 -8.30
C ARG A 229 16.39 10.01 -7.02
N LEU A 230 15.28 9.44 -6.55
CA LEU A 230 14.53 9.90 -5.41
C LEU A 230 15.06 9.29 -4.11
N SER A 231 15.40 10.16 -3.17
CA SER A 231 15.69 9.85 -1.77
C SER A 231 14.61 10.40 -0.86
N VAL A 232 14.06 9.57 0.03
CA VAL A 232 13.06 9.97 1.02
C VAL A 232 13.66 9.84 2.41
N HIS A 233 13.46 10.87 3.25
CA HIS A 233 13.70 10.74 4.69
C HIS A 233 12.36 10.74 5.43
N VAL A 234 12.14 9.73 6.26
CA VAL A 234 10.89 9.50 6.99
C VAL A 234 11.10 9.69 8.49
N GLN A 235 10.56 10.78 9.03
CA GLN A 235 10.40 10.99 10.46
C GLN A 235 8.95 10.75 10.92
N GLY A 236 8.76 10.23 12.13
CA GLY A 236 7.44 9.99 12.70
C GLY A 236 6.51 9.15 11.81
N GLY A 237 5.27 9.61 11.58
CA GLY A 237 4.26 8.83 10.86
C GLY A 237 4.38 8.87 9.33
N CYS A 238 4.41 7.70 8.69
CA CYS A 238 4.32 7.51 7.24
C CYS A 238 3.17 6.54 6.91
N VAL A 239 2.05 7.08 6.44
CA VAL A 239 0.77 6.35 6.40
C VAL A 239 0.11 6.48 5.03
N GLY A 240 -0.57 5.41 4.61
CA GLY A 240 -1.37 5.37 3.39
C GLY A 240 -0.62 5.95 2.21
N SER A 241 -1.26 6.85 1.45
CA SER A 241 -0.64 7.44 0.26
C SER A 241 0.73 8.09 0.48
N GLY A 242 1.06 8.53 1.70
CA GLY A 242 2.42 8.98 2.04
C GLY A 242 3.44 7.85 1.94
N LEU A 243 3.13 6.70 2.51
CA LEU A 243 3.94 5.48 2.42
C LEU A 243 3.96 4.91 1.00
N GLU A 244 2.81 4.90 0.33
CA GLU A 244 2.68 4.41 -1.05
C GLU A 244 3.63 5.15 -2.00
N MET A 245 3.69 6.48 -1.88
CA MET A 245 4.61 7.31 -2.66
C MET A 245 6.06 7.15 -2.22
N ALA A 246 6.33 7.16 -0.90
CA ALA A 246 7.70 7.01 -0.39
C ALA A 246 8.36 5.73 -0.89
N ALA A 247 7.61 4.63 -0.97
CA ALA A 247 8.12 3.33 -1.39
C ALA A 247 8.56 3.25 -2.86
N PHE A 248 8.23 4.23 -3.72
CA PHE A 248 8.81 4.34 -5.07
C PHE A 248 10.26 4.80 -5.06
N ALA A 249 10.71 5.46 -3.99
CA ALA A 249 12.05 6.03 -3.94
C ALA A 249 13.12 4.94 -4.06
N GLY A 250 14.17 5.22 -4.82
CA GLY A 250 15.36 4.38 -4.90
C GLY A 250 16.06 4.27 -3.54
N HIS A 251 15.99 5.31 -2.71
CA HIS A 251 16.52 5.29 -1.35
C HIS A 251 15.53 5.82 -0.30
N ILE A 252 15.38 5.10 0.81
CA ILE A 252 14.55 5.52 1.95
C ILE A 252 15.35 5.39 3.24
N THR A 253 15.48 6.51 3.95
CA THR A 253 16.01 6.54 5.32
C THR A 253 14.88 6.87 6.29
N ALA A 254 15.02 6.41 7.54
CA ALA A 254 14.03 6.67 8.57
C ALA A 254 14.65 7.06 9.91
N SER A 255 13.99 7.96 10.63
CA SER A 255 14.31 8.25 12.03
C SER A 255 13.95 7.06 12.93
N ALA A 256 14.58 6.96 14.10
CA ALA A 256 14.35 5.86 15.03
C ALA A 256 12.89 5.78 15.55
N ASP A 257 12.18 6.92 15.59
CA ASP A 257 10.79 7.04 16.00
C ASP A 257 9.78 6.83 14.85
N ALA A 258 10.28 6.59 13.63
CA ALA A 258 9.44 6.40 12.46
C ALA A 258 8.55 5.15 12.55
N TRP A 259 7.33 5.27 12.04
CA TRP A 259 6.37 4.18 11.97
C TRP A 259 5.54 4.24 10.68
N PHE A 260 5.16 3.06 10.20
CA PHE A 260 4.60 2.86 8.86
C PHE A 260 3.26 2.14 8.95
N HIS A 261 2.28 2.53 8.12
CA HIS A 261 0.93 1.99 8.21
C HIS A 261 0.12 2.09 6.91
N LEU A 262 -0.61 1.02 6.55
CA LEU A 262 -1.58 0.99 5.44
C LEU A 262 -2.98 0.66 6.01
N PRO A 263 -3.81 1.68 6.33
CA PRO A 263 -5.11 1.49 6.99
C PRO A 263 -6.27 1.13 6.05
N GLU A 264 -6.05 1.14 4.73
CA GLU A 264 -7.10 1.22 3.70
C GLU A 264 -8.11 0.08 3.77
N LEU A 265 -7.67 -1.12 4.18
CA LEU A 265 -8.57 -2.26 4.25
C LEU A 265 -9.75 -1.99 5.17
N ALA A 266 -9.53 -1.35 6.33
CA ALA A 266 -10.60 -1.02 7.28
C ALA A 266 -11.67 -0.09 6.67
N MET A 267 -11.28 0.68 5.65
CA MET A 267 -12.15 1.60 4.90
C MET A 267 -12.90 0.92 3.76
N GLY A 268 -12.75 -0.40 3.59
CA GLY A 268 -13.39 -1.18 2.53
C GLY A 268 -12.75 -0.98 1.15
N ILE A 269 -11.51 -0.47 1.12
CA ILE A 269 -10.72 -0.20 -0.08
C ILE A 269 -9.31 -0.80 0.08
N ILE A 270 -8.45 -0.58 -0.90
CA ILE A 270 -7.03 -0.96 -0.89
C ILE A 270 -6.17 0.30 -1.09
N PRO A 271 -4.84 0.24 -0.93
CA PRO A 271 -3.96 1.30 -1.40
C PRO A 271 -4.26 1.68 -2.86
N GLY A 272 -4.33 2.98 -3.14
CA GLY A 272 -4.76 3.51 -4.44
C GLY A 272 -3.91 4.67 -4.94
N ALA A 273 -2.81 4.98 -4.26
CA ALA A 273 -1.82 5.97 -4.65
C ALA A 273 -0.53 5.32 -5.21
N GLY A 274 -0.60 4.07 -5.65
CA GLY A 274 0.49 3.25 -6.15
C GLY A 274 1.04 2.24 -5.14
N GLY A 275 0.39 2.07 -3.99
CA GLY A 275 0.91 1.29 -2.87
C GLY A 275 1.04 -0.20 -3.12
N CYS A 276 0.11 -0.81 -3.84
CA CYS A 276 0.24 -2.21 -4.22
C CYS A 276 1.40 -2.38 -5.21
N VAL A 277 1.67 -1.37 -6.05
CA VAL A 277 2.76 -1.37 -7.03
C VAL A 277 4.13 -1.17 -6.36
N SER A 278 4.30 -0.14 -5.55
CA SER A 278 5.58 0.24 -4.96
C SER A 278 6.01 -0.71 -3.84
N LEU A 279 5.11 -1.04 -2.92
CA LEU A 279 5.45 -1.89 -1.77
C LEU A 279 5.74 -3.32 -2.23
N SER A 280 4.97 -3.88 -3.18
CA SER A 280 5.23 -5.25 -3.67
C SER A 280 6.62 -5.38 -4.32
N ARG A 281 7.12 -4.33 -4.97
CA ARG A 281 8.48 -4.31 -5.54
C ARG A 281 9.56 -4.07 -4.50
N ARG A 282 9.27 -3.32 -3.44
CA ARG A 282 10.24 -2.99 -2.38
C ARG A 282 10.37 -4.08 -1.31
N ILE A 283 9.25 -4.61 -0.80
CA ILE A 283 9.23 -5.60 0.31
C ILE A 283 8.65 -6.96 -0.09
N GLY A 284 8.33 -7.16 -1.37
CA GLY A 284 7.73 -8.38 -1.87
C GLY A 284 6.22 -8.44 -1.64
N ARG A 285 5.54 -9.21 -2.50
CA ARG A 285 4.08 -9.39 -2.48
C ARG A 285 3.52 -9.80 -1.12
N GLN A 286 4.21 -10.72 -0.43
CA GLN A 286 3.70 -11.30 0.82
C GLN A 286 3.68 -10.32 1.99
N ARG A 287 4.72 -9.51 2.16
CA ARG A 287 4.76 -8.49 3.22
C ARG A 287 3.83 -7.33 2.92
N THR A 288 3.71 -6.95 1.65
CA THR A 288 2.69 -5.99 1.21
C THR A 288 1.28 -6.47 1.56
N ALA A 289 0.94 -7.72 1.20
CA ALA A 289 -0.32 -8.33 1.58
C ALA A 289 -0.50 -8.38 3.10
N LEU A 290 0.51 -8.81 3.85
CA LEU A 290 0.47 -8.89 5.31
C LEU A 290 0.20 -7.52 5.95
N MET A 291 0.86 -6.47 5.48
CA MET A 291 0.71 -5.10 6.00
C MET A 291 -0.70 -4.55 5.74
N ILE A 292 -1.19 -4.67 4.50
CA ILE A 292 -2.52 -4.15 4.11
C ILE A 292 -3.63 -4.99 4.76
N LEU A 293 -3.54 -6.32 4.71
CA LEU A 293 -4.58 -7.20 5.25
C LEU A 293 -4.70 -7.09 6.76
N SER A 294 -3.61 -6.81 7.46
CA SER A 294 -3.64 -6.68 8.92
C SER A 294 -3.98 -5.28 9.42
N GLY A 295 -3.77 -4.24 8.60
CA GLY A 295 -3.88 -2.84 9.03
C GLY A 295 -3.04 -2.56 10.29
N LYS A 296 -1.87 -3.22 10.41
CA LYS A 296 -0.99 -3.04 11.57
C LYS A 296 0.15 -2.08 11.25
N ARG A 297 0.51 -1.29 12.27
CA ARG A 297 1.69 -0.44 12.22
C ARG A 297 2.94 -1.30 12.37
N ILE A 298 3.97 -0.96 11.62
CA ILE A 298 5.33 -1.46 11.83
C ILE A 298 6.24 -0.30 12.21
N ASN A 299 7.25 -0.56 13.05
CA ASN A 299 8.24 0.44 13.44
C ASN A 299 9.45 0.44 12.48
N ALA A 300 10.33 1.43 12.62
CA ALA A 300 11.55 1.56 11.82
C ALA A 300 12.41 0.28 11.79
N ARG A 301 12.51 -0.46 12.92
CA ARG A 301 13.30 -1.70 13.00
C ARG A 301 12.70 -2.82 12.13
N THR A 302 11.39 -3.01 12.21
CA THR A 302 10.68 -3.98 11.37
C THR A 302 10.76 -3.55 9.90
N ALA A 303 10.56 -2.27 9.61
CA ALA A 303 10.67 -1.71 8.26
C ALA A 303 12.07 -1.98 7.66
N LEU A 304 13.14 -1.77 8.43
CA LEU A 304 14.52 -2.08 8.01
C LEU A 304 14.70 -3.58 7.76
N GLY A 305 14.24 -4.43 8.70
CA GLY A 305 14.33 -5.88 8.54
C GLY A 305 13.53 -6.43 7.36
N TRP A 306 12.49 -5.69 6.91
CA TRP A 306 11.69 -6.03 5.74
C TRP A 306 12.27 -5.50 4.42
N GLY A 307 13.24 -4.58 4.46
CA GLY A 307 13.74 -3.85 3.29
C GLY A 307 12.85 -2.68 2.86
N LEU A 308 11.87 -2.29 3.70
CA LEU A 308 11.04 -1.11 3.42
C LEU A 308 11.84 0.18 3.51
N VAL A 309 12.82 0.22 4.41
CA VAL A 309 13.78 1.33 4.52
C VAL A 309 15.18 0.76 4.46
N ASP A 310 16.12 1.57 3.97
CA ASP A 310 17.48 1.14 3.70
C ASP A 310 18.42 1.45 4.87
N ALA A 311 18.10 2.46 5.68
CA ALA A 311 18.84 2.79 6.89
C ALA A 311 17.95 3.48 7.95
N ILE A 312 18.34 3.31 9.21
CA ILE A 312 17.83 4.12 10.33
C ILE A 312 18.93 5.11 10.71
N MET A 313 18.60 6.40 10.66
CA MET A 313 19.55 7.50 10.90
C MET A 313 18.87 8.64 11.64
N ASP A 314 19.64 9.37 12.44
CA ASP A 314 19.19 10.64 13.00
C ASP A 314 19.21 11.75 11.91
N ASP A 315 18.45 12.82 12.15
CA ASP A 315 18.28 13.96 11.23
C ASP A 315 19.58 14.71 10.88
#